data_AF-A0A2V6G9A2-F1
#
_entry.id   AF-A0A2V6G9A2-F1
#
_cell.length_a   1.000
_cell.length_b   1.000
_cell.length_c   1.000
_cell.angle_alpha   90.00
_cell.angle_beta   90.00
_cell.angle_gamma   90.00
#
_symmetry.space_group_name_H-M   'P 1'
#
loop_
_entity.id
_entity.type
_entity.pdbx_description
1 polymer ?
#
loop_
_entity_poly.entity_id
_entity_poly.type
_entity_poly.pdbx_seq_one_letter_code
_entity_poly.pdbx_strand_id
1 'polypeptide(L)' 'PGELVPCDFNPGLFVARRLMKGSRLRLVVTAVNSILWQKNYCSGGIVADETTKYAHTCNVQVYHDAEHPSAIQLPLR' A
#
# COMPACT_ATOMS: atom_id res chain seq x y z
N PRO A 1 -4.08 15.78 -7.85
CA PRO A 1 -3.10 15.58 -6.77
C PRO A 1 -3.58 16.26 -5.48
N GLY A 2 -3.36 15.65 -4.31
CA GLY A 2 -3.77 16.23 -3.01
C GLY A 2 -5.20 15.93 -2.59
N GLU A 3 -5.98 15.23 -3.41
CA GLU A 3 -7.28 14.68 -3.00
C GLU A 3 -7.07 13.49 -2.06
N LEU A 4 -7.85 13.44 -0.98
CA LEU A 4 -7.89 12.30 -0.08
C LEU A 4 -8.82 11.24 -0.68
N VAL A 5 -8.26 10.06 -0.97
CA VAL A 5 -8.98 8.97 -1.62
C VAL A 5 -8.97 7.73 -0.73
N PRO A 6 -10.12 7.08 -0.46
CA PRO A 6 -10.15 5.80 0.20
C PRO A 6 -9.61 4.70 -0.75
N CYS A 7 -8.62 3.95 -0.28
CA CYS A 7 -8.02 2.84 -1.04
C CYS A 7 -8.39 1.51 -0.38
N ASP A 8 -9.23 0.71 -1.04
CA ASP A 8 -9.44 -0.69 -0.67
C ASP A 8 -8.48 -1.56 -1.48
N PHE A 9 -7.47 -2.10 -0.79
CA PHE A 9 -6.45 -2.94 -1.42
C PHE A 9 -6.88 -4.39 -1.59
N ASN A 10 -7.96 -4.83 -0.94
CA ASN A 10 -8.40 -6.23 -0.82
C ASN A 10 -7.23 -7.23 -0.88
N PRO A 11 -6.35 -7.24 0.13
CA PRO A 11 -5.04 -7.88 0.04
C PRO A 11 -5.08 -9.41 -0.07
N GLY A 12 -6.27 -10.04 -0.13
CA GLY A 12 -6.41 -11.49 -0.27
C GLY A 12 -5.71 -12.25 0.85
N LEU A 13 -5.74 -11.72 2.08
CA LEU A 13 -4.99 -12.26 3.23
C LEU A 13 -5.53 -13.64 3.63
N PHE A 14 -4.97 -14.68 3.03
CA PHE A 14 -5.07 -16.04 3.55
C PHE A 14 -3.88 -16.31 4.48
N VAL A 15 -4.08 -16.12 5.78
CA VAL A 15 -3.05 -16.33 6.79
C VAL A 15 -3.57 -17.27 7.87
N ALA A 16 -2.97 -18.46 7.98
CA ALA A 16 -3.24 -19.42 9.04
C ALA A 16 -2.03 -19.50 10.00
N ARG A 17 -1.87 -18.48 10.85
CA ARG A 17 -0.74 -18.39 11.78
C ARG A 17 -1.18 -18.06 13.19
N ARG A 18 -0.73 -18.88 14.16
CA ARG A 18 -0.84 -18.56 15.59
C ARG A 18 0.25 -17.56 15.98
N LEU A 19 -0.13 -16.48 16.65
CA LEU A 19 0.81 -15.52 17.24
C LEU A 19 1.18 -15.97 18.65
N MET A 20 2.49 -16.14 18.88
CA MET A 20 3.00 -16.53 20.19
C MET A 20 3.09 -15.32 21.12
N LYS A 21 2.99 -15.55 22.44
CA LYS A 21 3.19 -14.49 23.44
C LYS A 21 4.51 -13.75 23.17
N GLY A 22 4.46 -12.42 23.18
CA GLY A 22 5.61 -11.56 22.87
C GLY A 22 5.78 -11.21 21.38
N SER A 23 5.01 -11.81 20.48
CA SER A 23 5.00 -11.44 19.06
C SER A 23 4.26 -10.11 18.84
N ARG A 24 4.56 -9.44 17.72
CA ARG A 24 3.86 -8.22 17.27
C ARG A 24 3.39 -8.37 15.84
N LEU A 25 2.19 -7.88 15.55
CA LEU A 25 1.72 -7.67 14.18
C LEU A 25 2.29 -6.35 13.67
N ARG A 26 2.74 -6.34 12.42
CA ARG A 26 3.27 -5.16 11.74
C ARG A 26 2.65 -5.08 10.35
N LEU A 27 1.89 -4.01 10.12
CA LEU A 27 1.44 -3.60 8.80
C LEU A 27 2.50 -2.70 8.18
N VAL A 28 2.84 -2.95 6.91
CA VAL A 28 3.77 -2.10 6.14
C VAL A 28 3.05 -1.61 4.90
N VAL A 29 2.97 -0.30 4.76
CA VAL A 29 2.49 0.37 3.54
C VAL A 29 3.72 1.01 2.89
N THR A 30 3.99 0.67 1.62
CA THR A 30 5.17 1.15 0.92
C THR A 30 4.92 1.24 -0.58
N ALA A 31 5.68 2.08 -1.26
CA ALA A 31 5.79 2.04 -2.72
C ALA A 31 6.60 0.80 -3.12
N VAL A 32 5.97 -0.13 -3.83
CA VAL A 32 6.60 -1.38 -4.25
C VAL A 32 7.73 -1.08 -5.23
N ASN A 33 8.93 -1.61 -4.95
CA ASN A 33 10.09 -1.54 -5.83
C ASN A 33 10.65 -2.96 -5.99
N SER A 34 10.11 -3.70 -6.96
CA SER A 34 10.41 -5.11 -7.20
C SER A 34 10.42 -5.40 -8.69
N ILE A 35 11.22 -6.39 -9.11
CA ILE A 35 11.21 -6.88 -10.50
C ILE A 35 9.93 -7.67 -10.83
N LEU A 36 9.16 -8.08 -9.82
CA LEU A 36 7.93 -8.86 -9.99
C LEU A 36 6.72 -7.99 -10.36
N TRP A 37 6.83 -6.66 -10.20
CA TRP A 37 5.75 -5.71 -10.44
C TRP A 37 6.24 -4.58 -11.33
N GLN A 38 5.36 -4.06 -12.19
CA GLN A 38 5.69 -2.87 -12.98
C GLN A 38 5.81 -1.65 -12.05
N LYS A 39 6.82 -0.82 -12.31
CA LYS A 39 7.08 0.38 -11.50
C LYS A 39 6.17 1.52 -11.93
N ASN A 40 5.40 2.07 -10.99
CA ASN A 40 4.68 3.32 -11.21
C ASN A 40 5.67 4.49 -11.18
N TYR A 41 5.80 5.22 -12.30
CA TYR A 41 6.72 6.35 -12.45
C TYR A 41 6.13 7.70 -12.02
N CYS A 42 4.90 7.72 -11.50
CA CYS A 42 4.24 8.93 -11.02
C CYS A 42 3.98 10.00 -12.09
N SER A 43 3.99 9.64 -13.36
CA SER A 43 3.69 10.55 -14.48
C SER A 43 2.23 10.56 -14.91
N GLY A 44 1.43 9.59 -14.48
CA GLY A 44 0.00 9.50 -14.82
C GLY A 44 -0.28 8.94 -16.22
N GLY A 45 0.74 8.42 -16.93
CA GLY A 45 0.60 7.74 -18.20
C GLY A 45 0.35 6.24 -18.04
N ILE A 46 0.49 5.53 -19.16
CA ILE A 46 0.36 4.07 -19.20
C ILE A 46 1.65 3.46 -18.63
N VAL A 47 1.55 2.86 -17.44
CA VAL A 47 2.69 2.31 -16.69
C VAL A 47 3.60 1.39 -17.54
N ALA A 48 3.01 0.61 -18.47
CA ALA A 48 3.74 -0.31 -19.34
C ALA A 48 4.64 0.38 -20.38
N ASP A 49 4.28 1.61 -20.79
CA ASP A 49 5.00 2.38 -21.82
C ASP A 49 5.96 3.41 -21.20
N GLU A 50 5.87 3.62 -19.88
CA GLU A 50 6.67 4.59 -19.16
C GLU A 50 8.11 4.12 -18.92
N THR A 51 9.02 5.09 -18.91
CA THR A 51 10.44 4.86 -18.62
C THR A 51 10.89 5.86 -17.55
N THR A 52 12.12 5.67 -17.06
CA THR A 52 12.75 6.57 -16.09
C THR A 52 12.81 8.03 -16.55
N LYS A 53 12.71 8.31 -17.86
CA LYS A 53 12.65 9.67 -18.41
C LYS A 53 11.48 10.50 -17.87
N TYR A 54 10.35 9.87 -17.58
CA TYR A 54 9.14 10.54 -17.10
C TYR A 54 8.94 10.40 -15.58
N ALA A 55 9.95 9.89 -14.87
CA ALA A 55 9.85 9.62 -13.45
C ALA A 55 9.72 10.90 -12.63
N HIS A 56 8.69 10.97 -11.79
CA HIS A 56 8.50 12.02 -10.79
C HIS A 56 8.48 11.44 -9.38
N THR A 57 8.84 12.24 -8.39
CA THR A 57 8.66 11.86 -6.98
C THR A 57 7.22 12.12 -6.55
N CYS A 58 6.45 11.07 -6.28
CA CYS A 58 5.19 11.19 -5.56
C CYS A 58 5.44 11.28 -4.05
N ASN A 59 4.83 12.27 -3.40
CA ASN A 59 4.71 12.27 -1.94
C ASN A 59 3.38 11.62 -1.56
N VAL A 60 3.44 10.47 -0.91
CA VAL A 60 2.26 9.72 -0.44
C VAL A 60 2.08 9.96 1.05
N GLN A 61 0.86 10.32 1.46
CA GLN A 61 0.46 10.47 2.85
C GLN A 61 -0.64 9.47 3.17
N VAL A 62 -0.52 8.79 4.31
CA VAL A 62 -1.53 7.85 4.80
C VAL A 62 -2.16 8.47 6.05
N TYR A 63 -3.46 8.73 5.99
CA TYR A 63 -4.20 9.34 7.10
C TYR A 63 -4.76 8.24 8.01
N HIS A 64 -4.54 8.39 9.31
CA HIS A 64 -5.13 7.54 10.34
C HIS A 64 -5.41 8.39 11.57
N ASP A 65 -6.67 8.81 11.70
CA ASP A 65 -7.19 9.58 12.83
C ASP A 65 -8.67 9.24 13.04
N ALA A 66 -9.36 9.98 13.91
CA ALA A 66 -10.76 9.73 14.24
C ALA A 66 -11.73 9.98 13.06
N GLU A 67 -11.40 10.90 12.16
CA GLU A 67 -12.19 11.24 10.97
C GLU A 67 -11.80 10.33 9.78
N HIS A 68 -10.57 9.83 9.77
CA HIS A 68 -10.00 8.97 8.73
C HIS A 68 -9.54 7.62 9.32
N PRO A 69 -10.46 6.70 9.69
CA PRO A 69 -10.11 5.46 10.39
C PRO A 69 -9.56 4.38 9.45
N SER A 70 -8.36 4.61 8.89
CA SER A 70 -7.64 3.60 8.10
C SER A 70 -7.39 2.34 8.93
N ALA A 71 -7.73 1.17 8.39
CA ALA A 71 -7.70 -0.09 9.14
C ALA A 71 -7.30 -1.29 8.28
N ILE A 72 -6.85 -2.36 8.93
CA ILE A 72 -6.71 -3.69 8.34
C ILE A 72 -7.69 -4.64 9.02
N GLN A 73 -8.51 -5.31 8.21
CA GLN A 73 -9.39 -6.37 8.70
C GLN A 73 -8.59 -7.67 8.79
N LEU A 74 -8.54 -8.27 9.97
CA LEU A 74 -7.84 -9.54 10.22
C LEU A 74 -8.87 -10.64 10.50
N PRO A 75 -8.75 -11.82 9.86
CA PRO A 75 -9.63 -12.95 10.13
C PRO A 75 -9.23 -13.66 11.42
N LEU A 76 -9.50 -13.03 12.56
CA LEU A 76 -9.24 -13.61 13.88
C LEU A 76 -10.33 -14.65 14.22
N ARG A 77 -9.93 -15.70 14.94
CA ARG A 77 -10.81 -16.74 15.47
C ARG A 77 -10.54 -16.92 16.96
#